data_AF-A0A0F5RAH8-F1
#
_entry.id   AF-A0A0F5RAH8-F1
#
_cell.length_a   1.000
_cell.length_b   1.000
_cell.length_c   1.000
_cell.angle_alpha   90.00
_cell.angle_beta   90.00
_cell.angle_gamma   90.00
#
_symmetry.space_group_name_H-M   'P 1'
#
loop_
_entity.id
_entity.type
_entity.pdbx_description
1 polymer ?
#
loop_
_entity_poly.entity_id
_entity_poly.type
_entity_poly.pdbx_seq_one_letter_code
_entity_poly.pdbx_strand_id
1 'polypeptide(L)'
;MRRPALAVLAAAILASGGMQAGTAAAAGSAPSATILLDGYPLAFPAQPIIQNGTTMVPFRAIAEALQIPVEWNAAGKTVTAVKTTDEGQRKVVLRQGSKQATVDGAAAQLGAAPVQKNGTVLVPLSFFSSAFGAQVSWNGATRTVSIVSPPEKLYTKAYYAIKSYSQVKQLGRFDAVAFGWGRIGEDGRLTLKGKDFYWPQADGDVTPESIVAGAGAAGGLTEFMVFSGDAKGELTKMLGNSSLRAETVKGIVDAASQGGFKSIDLDFEGLGMTGDKAAAAQSFNVFVKELRAASKAAGLGLSLSLHPLNGSYKGYDYKTLAQLSDEIAIMAYDYEQGGKPEPLAKVDEAIRLALKETDRSKLLLGINFNSETALSLSGPAGLAKRYGLKGIALWRLGPGLVDADSLTALERTVKLRGPAEG
;
A
#
# COMPACT_ATOMS: atom_id res chain seq x y z
N MET A 1 71.96 -60.94 -31.25
CA MET A 1 72.14 -62.41 -31.25
C MET A 1 71.39 -63.00 -30.05
N ARG A 2 70.55 -64.00 -30.34
CA ARG A 2 70.08 -65.10 -29.46
C ARG A 2 69.21 -64.79 -28.22
N ARG A 3 67.95 -65.24 -28.31
CA ARG A 3 67.01 -65.63 -27.24
C ARG A 3 67.56 -66.85 -26.44
N PRO A 4 67.05 -67.18 -25.23
CA PRO A 4 65.78 -67.92 -25.01
C PRO A 4 64.92 -67.32 -23.85
N ALA A 5 63.58 -67.29 -23.84
CA ALA A 5 62.55 -68.36 -23.76
C ALA A 5 62.49 -69.13 -22.43
N LEU A 6 61.43 -68.92 -21.64
CA LEU A 6 60.70 -69.85 -20.73
C LEU A 6 59.49 -69.03 -20.19
N ALA A 7 58.22 -69.37 -20.45
CA ALA A 7 57.38 -70.50 -20.00
C ALA A 7 56.19 -69.94 -19.18
N VAL A 8 55.00 -70.42 -19.52
CA VAL A 8 53.67 -69.94 -19.15
C VAL A 8 53.17 -70.61 -17.87
N LEU A 9 52.43 -69.90 -17.02
CA LEU A 9 51.32 -70.51 -16.26
C LEU A 9 50.22 -69.48 -15.97
N ALA A 10 48.97 -69.93 -16.16
CA ALA A 10 47.73 -69.15 -16.14
C ALA A 10 47.11 -68.99 -14.75
N ALA A 11 46.33 -67.93 -14.56
CA ALA A 11 45.21 -67.90 -13.61
C ALA A 11 44.14 -66.90 -14.10
N ALA A 12 42.92 -67.40 -14.28
CA ALA A 12 41.74 -66.64 -14.68
C ALA A 12 41.09 -65.96 -13.46
N ILE A 13 40.63 -64.71 -13.63
CA ILE A 13 39.70 -64.05 -12.70
C ILE A 13 38.55 -63.46 -13.51
N LEU A 14 37.33 -63.85 -13.13
CA LEU A 14 36.05 -63.46 -13.70
C LEU A 14 35.78 -61.96 -13.49
N ALA A 15 35.47 -61.24 -14.57
CA ALA A 15 34.92 -59.89 -14.50
C ALA A 15 33.39 -59.96 -14.53
N SER A 16 32.74 -59.61 -13.41
CA SER A 16 31.31 -59.45 -13.30
C SER A 16 30.85 -58.16 -14.01
N GLY A 17 29.96 -58.32 -15.00
CA GLY A 17 29.31 -57.22 -15.68
C GLY A 17 28.27 -56.54 -14.77
N GLY A 18 28.55 -55.31 -14.34
CA GLY A 18 27.57 -54.46 -13.68
C GLY A 18 26.70 -53.75 -14.72
N MET A 19 25.41 -54.11 -14.78
CA MET A 19 24.39 -53.30 -15.45
C MET A 19 24.27 -51.95 -14.75
N GLN A 20 24.69 -50.86 -15.42
CA GLN A 20 24.31 -49.51 -15.01
C GLN A 20 22.81 -49.32 -15.30
N ALA A 21 21.99 -49.46 -14.26
CA ALA A 21 20.62 -48.98 -14.29
C ALA A 21 20.66 -47.45 -14.33
N GLY A 22 20.39 -46.87 -15.51
CA GLY A 22 20.15 -45.45 -15.64
C GLY A 22 18.96 -45.06 -14.76
N THR A 23 19.19 -44.25 -13.74
CA THR A 23 18.12 -43.64 -12.96
C THR A 23 17.39 -42.66 -13.87
N ALA A 24 16.19 -43.05 -14.32
CA ALA A 24 15.26 -42.12 -14.94
C ALA A 24 14.98 -41.01 -13.93
N ALA A 25 15.47 -39.80 -14.22
CA ALA A 25 15.11 -38.61 -13.46
C ALA A 25 13.58 -38.49 -13.47
N ALA A 26 12.98 -38.55 -12.29
CA ALA A 26 11.57 -38.25 -12.13
C ALA A 26 11.31 -36.86 -12.71
N ALA A 27 10.48 -36.77 -13.75
CA ALA A 27 10.03 -35.52 -14.30
C ALA A 27 9.27 -34.76 -13.21
N GLY A 28 9.95 -33.81 -12.56
CA GLY A 28 9.30 -32.88 -11.64
C GLY A 28 8.16 -32.18 -12.36
N SER A 29 6.99 -32.11 -11.74
CA SER A 29 5.84 -31.35 -12.25
C SER A 29 6.32 -29.96 -12.66
N ALA A 30 6.02 -29.55 -13.90
CA ALA A 30 6.38 -28.21 -14.36
C ALA A 30 5.89 -27.16 -13.36
N PRO A 31 6.71 -26.15 -13.00
CA PRO A 31 6.33 -25.16 -12.01
C PRO A 31 5.01 -24.48 -12.39
N SER A 32 4.13 -24.30 -11.41
CA SER A 32 2.87 -23.56 -11.59
C SER A 32 3.16 -22.12 -12.00
N ALA A 33 2.30 -21.55 -12.85
CA ALA A 33 2.44 -20.15 -13.22
C ALA A 33 2.07 -19.24 -12.03
N THR A 34 2.58 -18.00 -12.03
CA THR A 34 2.25 -16.96 -11.06
C THR A 34 1.57 -15.81 -11.78
N ILE A 35 0.59 -15.16 -11.13
CA ILE A 35 0.01 -13.89 -11.58
C ILE A 35 0.42 -12.82 -10.58
N LEU A 36 1.12 -11.79 -11.05
CA LEU A 36 1.45 -10.59 -10.29
C LEU A 36 0.52 -9.45 -10.75
N LEU A 37 -0.16 -8.82 -9.82
CA LEU A 37 -0.90 -7.58 -10.04
C LEU A 37 -0.21 -6.46 -9.25
N ASP A 38 0.25 -5.43 -9.96
CA ASP A 38 1.01 -4.31 -9.39
C ASP A 38 2.19 -4.80 -8.53
N GLY A 39 2.90 -5.81 -9.03
CA GLY A 39 4.07 -6.39 -8.36
C GLY A 39 3.76 -7.39 -7.24
N TYR A 40 2.51 -7.55 -6.80
CA TYR A 40 2.14 -8.48 -5.73
C TYR A 40 1.41 -9.74 -6.24
N PRO A 41 1.71 -10.94 -5.71
CA PRO A 41 0.99 -12.15 -6.08
C PRO A 41 -0.53 -12.07 -5.91
N LEU A 42 -1.23 -12.59 -6.91
CA LEU A 42 -2.67 -12.77 -6.91
C LEU A 42 -2.97 -14.26 -6.75
N ALA A 43 -3.84 -14.62 -5.80
CA ALA A 43 -4.40 -15.95 -5.72
C ALA A 43 -5.47 -16.13 -6.81
N PHE A 44 -5.50 -17.28 -7.45
CA PHE A 44 -6.46 -17.57 -8.52
C PHE A 44 -6.90 -19.04 -8.52
N PRO A 45 -8.15 -19.32 -8.91
CA PRO A 45 -8.73 -20.67 -8.81
C PRO A 45 -8.28 -21.61 -9.93
N ALA A 46 -7.68 -21.10 -11.00
CA ALA A 46 -7.26 -21.89 -12.15
C ALA A 46 -5.94 -21.38 -12.75
N GLN A 47 -5.06 -22.29 -13.14
CA GLN A 47 -3.78 -21.92 -13.75
C GLN A 47 -3.96 -21.20 -15.09
N PRO A 48 -3.18 -20.14 -15.37
CA PRO A 48 -3.00 -19.63 -16.72
C PRO A 48 -2.62 -20.76 -17.69
N ILE A 49 -3.16 -20.72 -18.90
CA ILE A 49 -2.83 -21.68 -19.95
C ILE A 49 -2.34 -20.95 -21.20
N ILE A 50 -1.52 -21.60 -22.00
CA ILE A 50 -1.23 -21.15 -23.35
C ILE A 50 -2.09 -21.97 -24.30
N GLN A 51 -2.93 -21.29 -25.08
CA GLN A 51 -3.79 -21.92 -26.08
C GLN A 51 -3.54 -21.23 -27.43
N ASN A 52 -3.05 -22.00 -28.40
CA ASN A 52 -2.73 -21.51 -29.75
C ASN A 52 -1.85 -20.24 -29.73
N GLY A 53 -0.80 -20.25 -28.90
CA GLY A 53 0.12 -19.11 -28.73
C GLY A 53 -0.45 -17.94 -27.90
N THR A 54 -1.69 -18.02 -27.41
CA THR A 54 -2.30 -16.98 -26.57
C THR A 54 -2.30 -17.39 -25.10
N THR A 55 -1.75 -16.54 -24.22
CA THR A 55 -1.87 -16.72 -22.77
C THR A 55 -3.29 -16.39 -22.33
N MET A 56 -3.97 -17.36 -21.75
CA MET A 56 -5.32 -17.26 -21.21
C MET A 56 -5.27 -17.25 -19.68
N VAL A 57 -5.96 -16.31 -19.05
CA VAL A 57 -5.89 -16.06 -17.60
C VAL A 57 -7.27 -16.03 -16.95
N PRO A 58 -7.39 -16.36 -15.64
CA PRO A 58 -8.66 -16.33 -14.90
C PRO A 58 -9.26 -14.93 -14.85
N PHE A 59 -10.37 -14.72 -15.57
CA PHE A 59 -10.92 -13.39 -15.72
C PHE A 59 -11.39 -12.80 -14.40
N ARG A 60 -12.24 -13.54 -13.67
CA ARG A 60 -12.87 -13.08 -12.43
C ARG A 60 -11.84 -12.71 -11.36
N ALA A 61 -10.83 -13.54 -11.13
CA ALA A 61 -9.83 -13.30 -10.10
C ALA A 61 -9.06 -11.99 -10.33
N ILE A 62 -8.67 -11.70 -11.58
CA ILE A 62 -7.97 -10.47 -11.93
C ILE A 62 -8.94 -9.28 -11.90
N ALA A 63 -10.16 -9.43 -12.44
CA ALA A 63 -11.16 -8.36 -12.45
C ALA A 63 -11.56 -7.93 -11.03
N GLU A 64 -11.84 -8.87 -10.12
CA GLU A 64 -12.15 -8.58 -8.71
C GLU A 64 -10.98 -7.89 -8.00
N ALA A 65 -9.74 -8.32 -8.27
CA ALA A 65 -8.55 -7.66 -7.72
C ALA A 65 -8.33 -6.23 -8.25
N LEU A 66 -8.89 -5.91 -9.42
CA LEU A 66 -8.94 -4.56 -10.00
C LEU A 66 -10.18 -3.75 -9.56
N GLN A 67 -10.92 -4.25 -8.55
CA GLN A 67 -12.20 -3.70 -8.09
C GLN A 67 -13.26 -3.60 -9.21
N ILE A 68 -13.30 -4.60 -10.10
CA ILE A 68 -14.26 -4.70 -11.19
C ILE A 68 -15.28 -5.80 -10.85
N PRO A 69 -16.51 -5.44 -10.44
CA PRO A 69 -17.61 -6.38 -10.31
C PRO A 69 -17.82 -7.22 -11.58
N VAL A 70 -17.98 -8.53 -11.41
CA VAL A 70 -18.18 -9.49 -12.50
C VAL A 70 -19.46 -10.29 -12.29
N GLU A 71 -20.37 -10.22 -13.26
CA GLU A 71 -21.60 -11.01 -13.33
C GLU A 71 -21.46 -12.10 -14.41
N TRP A 72 -21.96 -13.31 -14.11
CA TRP A 72 -22.08 -14.39 -15.08
C TRP A 72 -23.54 -14.68 -15.38
N ASN A 73 -23.91 -14.64 -16.66
CA ASN A 73 -25.21 -15.08 -17.14
C ASN A 73 -25.06 -16.42 -17.86
N ALA A 74 -25.61 -17.48 -17.25
CA ALA A 74 -25.50 -18.84 -17.76
C ALA A 74 -26.30 -19.08 -19.04
N ALA A 75 -27.49 -18.46 -19.17
CA ALA A 75 -28.35 -18.64 -20.34
C ALA A 75 -27.72 -18.04 -21.62
N GLY A 76 -27.12 -16.85 -21.49
CA GLY A 76 -26.39 -16.19 -22.58
C GLY A 76 -24.96 -16.70 -22.76
N LYS A 77 -24.42 -17.42 -21.78
CA LYS A 77 -22.98 -17.73 -21.63
C LYS A 77 -22.13 -16.47 -21.71
N THR A 78 -22.57 -15.41 -21.03
CA THR A 78 -21.93 -14.10 -21.05
C THR A 78 -21.39 -13.71 -19.70
N VAL A 79 -20.18 -13.15 -19.70
CA VAL A 79 -19.60 -12.45 -18.55
C VAL A 79 -19.78 -10.95 -18.76
N THR A 80 -20.35 -10.26 -17.79
CA THR A 80 -20.44 -8.80 -17.75
C THR A 80 -19.54 -8.27 -16.65
N ALA A 81 -18.67 -7.33 -16.97
CA ALA A 81 -17.80 -6.68 -16.00
C ALA A 81 -17.97 -5.16 -16.08
N VAL A 82 -18.17 -4.51 -14.94
CA VAL A 82 -18.43 -3.07 -14.89
C VAL A 82 -17.48 -2.43 -13.90
N LYS A 83 -16.57 -1.58 -14.39
CA LYS A 83 -15.73 -0.74 -13.56
C LYS A 83 -16.34 0.65 -13.49
N THR A 84 -16.52 1.18 -12.29
CA THR A 84 -16.94 2.58 -12.10
C THR A 84 -15.83 3.30 -11.34
N THR A 85 -15.39 4.44 -11.87
CA THR A 85 -14.43 5.34 -11.25
C THR A 85 -14.99 6.76 -11.29
N ASP A 86 -14.29 7.71 -10.66
CA ASP A 86 -14.61 9.14 -10.75
C ASP A 86 -14.60 9.68 -12.19
N GLU A 87 -13.92 8.97 -13.11
CA GLU A 87 -13.78 9.34 -14.52
C GLU A 87 -14.87 8.73 -15.41
N GLY A 88 -15.75 7.91 -14.83
CA GLY A 88 -16.89 7.31 -15.51
C GLY A 88 -16.99 5.80 -15.33
N GLN A 89 -17.81 5.17 -16.18
CA GLN A 89 -18.06 3.74 -16.15
C GLN A 89 -17.53 3.06 -17.41
N ARG A 90 -16.82 1.95 -17.23
CA ARG A 90 -16.44 1.02 -18.30
C ARG A 90 -17.20 -0.28 -18.12
N LYS A 91 -18.02 -0.65 -19.11
CA LYS A 91 -18.75 -1.91 -19.16
C LYS A 91 -18.19 -2.79 -20.27
N VAL A 92 -17.91 -4.05 -19.92
CA VAL A 92 -17.43 -5.04 -20.87
C VAL A 92 -18.31 -6.29 -20.82
N VAL A 93 -18.71 -6.78 -21.99
CA VAL A 93 -19.46 -8.03 -22.11
C VAL A 93 -18.69 -9.00 -23.00
N LEU A 94 -18.36 -10.15 -22.42
CA LEU A 94 -17.66 -11.26 -23.07
C LEU A 94 -18.63 -12.41 -23.27
N ARG A 95 -18.56 -13.11 -24.39
CA ARG A 95 -19.33 -14.33 -24.63
C ARG A 95 -18.41 -15.53 -24.78
N GLN A 96 -18.68 -16.59 -24.02
CA GLN A 96 -17.90 -17.82 -24.09
C GLN A 96 -17.93 -18.41 -25.50
N GLY A 97 -16.77 -18.82 -26.01
CA GLY A 97 -16.62 -19.40 -27.35
C GLY A 97 -16.70 -18.39 -28.50
N SER A 98 -16.96 -17.10 -28.23
CA SER A 98 -16.97 -16.04 -29.24
C SER A 98 -15.72 -15.18 -29.14
N LYS A 99 -15.12 -14.81 -30.28
CA LYS A 99 -14.10 -13.75 -30.32
C LYS A 99 -14.70 -12.35 -30.26
N GLN A 100 -16.02 -12.22 -30.45
CA GLN A 100 -16.70 -10.93 -30.36
C GLN A 100 -17.05 -10.63 -28.90
N ALA A 101 -16.69 -9.43 -28.46
CA ALA A 101 -17.04 -8.82 -27.19
C ALA A 101 -17.70 -7.45 -27.44
N THR A 102 -18.21 -6.83 -26.38
CA THR A 102 -18.59 -5.41 -26.42
C THR A 102 -17.89 -4.64 -25.31
N VAL A 103 -17.38 -3.46 -25.62
CA VAL A 103 -16.80 -2.50 -24.67
C VAL A 103 -17.60 -1.21 -24.81
N ASP A 104 -18.29 -0.81 -23.74
CA ASP A 104 -19.28 0.28 -23.71
C ASP A 104 -20.28 0.23 -24.87
N GLY A 105 -20.77 -0.98 -25.16
CA GLY A 105 -21.74 -1.22 -26.24
C GLY A 105 -21.13 -1.28 -27.65
N ALA A 106 -19.89 -0.84 -27.86
CA ALA A 106 -19.19 -0.97 -29.13
C ALA A 106 -18.61 -2.38 -29.31
N ALA A 107 -18.68 -2.94 -30.51
CA ALA A 107 -18.12 -4.25 -30.82
C ALA A 107 -16.58 -4.23 -30.71
N ALA A 108 -16.01 -5.23 -30.05
CA ALA A 108 -14.57 -5.41 -29.89
C ALA A 108 -14.17 -6.85 -30.22
N GLN A 109 -13.05 -7.03 -30.92
CA GLN A 109 -12.54 -8.35 -31.31
C GLN A 109 -11.44 -8.81 -30.35
N LEU A 110 -11.56 -10.05 -29.87
CA LEU A 110 -10.60 -10.70 -28.99
C LEU A 110 -9.58 -11.52 -29.79
N GLY A 111 -8.32 -11.56 -29.32
CA GLY A 111 -7.27 -12.40 -29.91
C GLY A 111 -7.61 -13.90 -29.87
N ALA A 112 -8.27 -14.35 -28.79
CA ALA A 112 -8.83 -15.68 -28.67
C ALA A 112 -10.20 -15.64 -27.97
N ALA A 113 -11.05 -16.62 -28.24
CA ALA A 113 -12.36 -16.72 -27.60
C ALA A 113 -12.21 -17.09 -26.12
N PRO A 114 -12.99 -16.50 -25.20
CA PRO A 114 -13.03 -16.93 -23.81
C PRO A 114 -13.41 -18.40 -23.72
N VAL A 115 -12.69 -19.15 -22.88
CA VAL A 115 -12.92 -20.58 -22.66
C VAL A 115 -13.25 -20.82 -21.20
N GLN A 116 -14.06 -21.84 -20.94
CA GLN A 116 -14.31 -22.28 -19.57
C GLN A 116 -13.50 -23.55 -19.31
N LYS A 117 -12.73 -23.56 -18.23
CA LYS A 117 -12.03 -24.76 -17.74
C LYS A 117 -12.29 -24.90 -16.25
N ASN A 118 -12.78 -26.07 -15.83
CA ASN A 118 -13.07 -26.40 -14.43
C ASN A 118 -13.91 -25.31 -13.73
N GLY A 119 -14.99 -24.86 -14.38
CA GLY A 119 -15.86 -23.80 -13.87
C GLY A 119 -15.30 -22.37 -13.96
N THR A 120 -14.02 -22.18 -14.29
CA THR A 120 -13.40 -20.86 -14.41
C THR A 120 -13.38 -20.38 -15.86
N VAL A 121 -13.84 -19.15 -16.10
CA VAL A 121 -13.70 -18.48 -17.40
C VAL A 121 -12.29 -17.90 -17.54
N LEU A 122 -11.60 -18.33 -18.57
CA LEU A 122 -10.29 -17.84 -18.98
C LEU A 122 -10.44 -16.94 -20.20
N VAL A 123 -9.74 -15.80 -20.18
CA VAL A 123 -9.74 -14.80 -21.27
C VAL A 123 -8.32 -14.54 -21.74
N PRO A 124 -8.11 -14.04 -22.97
CA PRO A 124 -6.78 -13.62 -23.42
C PRO A 124 -6.19 -12.58 -22.46
N LEU A 125 -4.93 -12.72 -22.06
CA LEU A 125 -4.28 -11.74 -21.18
C LEU A 125 -4.30 -10.32 -21.76
N SER A 126 -4.12 -10.19 -23.08
CA SER A 126 -4.16 -8.90 -23.79
C SER A 126 -5.50 -8.17 -23.67
N PHE A 127 -6.58 -8.85 -23.30
CA PHE A 127 -7.89 -8.24 -23.09
C PHE A 127 -7.86 -7.21 -21.95
N PHE A 128 -7.11 -7.44 -20.87
CA PHE A 128 -7.01 -6.45 -19.79
C PHE A 128 -6.35 -5.15 -20.26
N SER A 129 -5.46 -5.25 -21.25
CA SER A 129 -4.86 -4.08 -21.87
C SER A 129 -5.85 -3.32 -22.74
N SER A 130 -6.51 -4.00 -23.68
CA SER A 130 -7.45 -3.34 -24.59
C SER A 130 -8.73 -2.84 -23.92
N ALA A 131 -9.24 -3.53 -22.90
CA ALA A 131 -10.51 -3.20 -22.26
C ALA A 131 -10.37 -2.30 -21.02
N PHE A 132 -9.29 -2.45 -20.25
CA PHE A 132 -9.11 -1.77 -18.97
C PHE A 132 -7.81 -0.95 -18.87
N GLY A 133 -7.03 -0.83 -19.96
CA GLY A 133 -5.82 -0.01 -20.00
C GLY A 133 -4.64 -0.57 -19.19
N ALA A 134 -4.71 -1.82 -18.75
CA ALA A 134 -3.62 -2.44 -17.99
C ALA A 134 -2.41 -2.74 -18.89
N GLN A 135 -1.21 -2.64 -18.34
CA GLN A 135 -0.03 -3.19 -19.01
C GLN A 135 0.09 -4.66 -18.63
N VAL A 136 0.31 -5.51 -19.62
CA VAL A 136 0.35 -6.96 -19.40
C VAL A 136 1.56 -7.58 -20.07
N SER A 137 2.17 -8.55 -19.40
CA SER A 137 3.26 -9.34 -19.98
C SER A 137 3.24 -10.78 -19.48
N TRP A 138 3.86 -11.66 -20.26
CA TRP A 138 4.10 -13.05 -19.91
C TRP A 138 5.59 -13.34 -20.01
N ASN A 139 6.19 -13.79 -18.91
CA ASN A 139 7.55 -14.32 -18.89
C ASN A 139 7.50 -15.84 -18.93
N GLY A 140 7.94 -16.43 -20.05
CA GLY A 140 7.94 -17.88 -20.24
C GLY A 140 8.96 -18.63 -19.38
N ALA A 141 10.08 -18.00 -19.02
CA ALA A 141 11.13 -18.61 -18.20
C ALA A 141 10.69 -18.77 -16.75
N THR A 142 10.07 -17.73 -16.18
CA THR A 142 9.55 -17.74 -14.80
C THR A 142 8.07 -18.13 -14.71
N ARG A 143 7.42 -18.41 -15.85
CA ARG A 143 5.98 -18.67 -15.97
C ARG A 143 5.13 -17.62 -15.26
N THR A 144 5.48 -16.36 -15.43
CA THR A 144 4.85 -15.24 -14.72
C THR A 144 3.99 -14.40 -15.65
N VAL A 145 2.72 -14.23 -15.30
CA VAL A 145 1.87 -13.17 -15.83
C VAL A 145 2.07 -11.93 -14.97
N SER A 146 2.48 -10.82 -15.57
CA SER A 146 2.53 -9.52 -14.89
C SER A 146 1.44 -8.62 -15.42
N ILE A 147 0.71 -7.99 -14.52
CA ILE A 147 -0.36 -7.02 -14.81
C ILE A 147 -0.05 -5.77 -13.99
N VAL A 148 0.08 -4.64 -14.66
CA VAL A 148 0.16 -3.32 -14.02
C VAL A 148 -1.13 -2.58 -14.34
N SER A 149 -1.91 -2.29 -13.30
CA SER A 149 -3.17 -1.58 -13.42
C SER A 149 -2.94 -0.12 -13.81
N PRO A 150 -3.87 0.53 -14.53
CA PRO A 150 -3.73 1.93 -14.86
C PRO A 150 -3.67 2.81 -13.59
N PRO A 151 -3.12 4.03 -13.68
CA PRO A 151 -3.19 5.00 -12.61
C PRO A 151 -4.65 5.31 -12.26
N GLU A 152 -4.96 5.34 -10.96
CA GLU A 152 -6.28 5.74 -10.45
C GLU A 152 -6.16 6.90 -9.49
N LYS A 153 -7.18 7.75 -9.43
CA LYS A 153 -7.25 8.79 -8.42
C LYS A 153 -7.50 8.13 -7.06
N LEU A 154 -6.62 8.42 -6.10
CA LEU A 154 -6.80 8.08 -4.69
C LEU A 154 -6.63 9.35 -3.87
N TYR A 155 -7.25 9.39 -2.69
CA TYR A 155 -6.90 10.42 -1.72
C TYR A 155 -5.44 10.27 -1.31
N THR A 156 -4.69 11.37 -1.32
CA THR A 156 -3.27 11.35 -1.00
C THR A 156 -2.95 12.30 0.13
N LYS A 157 -2.40 11.76 1.22
CA LYS A 157 -1.81 12.52 2.32
C LYS A 157 -0.30 12.52 2.18
N ALA A 158 0.33 13.65 2.46
CA ALA A 158 1.77 13.76 2.57
C ALA A 158 2.17 14.25 3.96
N TYR A 159 3.18 13.63 4.57
CA TYR A 159 3.81 14.18 5.78
C TYR A 159 4.93 15.12 5.39
N TYR A 160 4.89 16.36 5.87
CA TYR A 160 5.88 17.38 5.55
C TYR A 160 6.98 17.41 6.61
N ALA A 161 8.20 17.06 6.22
CA ALA A 161 9.37 17.16 7.08
C ALA A 161 9.75 18.62 7.33
N ILE A 162 10.26 18.89 8.53
CA ILE A 162 10.77 20.21 8.89
C ILE A 162 11.93 20.62 7.95
N LYS A 163 12.01 21.92 7.64
CA LYS A 163 13.00 22.53 6.74
C LYS A 163 12.90 22.09 5.27
N SER A 164 11.80 21.47 4.85
CA SER A 164 11.59 21.05 3.45
C SER A 164 11.09 22.17 2.54
N TYR A 165 11.56 23.41 2.74
CA TYR A 165 11.05 24.60 2.05
C TYR A 165 11.13 24.47 0.51
N SER A 166 12.14 23.74 0.00
CA SER A 166 12.28 23.42 -1.42
C SER A 166 11.13 22.60 -2.00
N GLN A 167 10.34 21.91 -1.17
CA GLN A 167 9.21 21.08 -1.56
C GLN A 167 7.85 21.73 -1.34
N VAL A 168 7.78 22.98 -0.88
CA VAL A 168 6.51 23.71 -0.69
C VAL A 168 5.66 23.73 -1.97
N LYS A 169 6.30 23.84 -3.14
CA LYS A 169 5.62 23.78 -4.44
C LYS A 169 4.94 22.44 -4.75
N GLN A 170 5.37 21.36 -4.10
CA GLN A 170 4.77 20.03 -4.29
C GLN A 170 3.50 19.84 -3.44
N LEU A 171 3.27 20.66 -2.41
CA LEU A 171 2.14 20.49 -1.49
C LEU A 171 0.78 20.53 -2.19
N GLY A 172 0.65 21.31 -3.27
CA GLY A 172 -0.57 21.37 -4.07
C GLY A 172 -0.97 20.02 -4.72
N ARG A 173 -0.03 19.08 -4.84
CA ARG A 173 -0.28 17.77 -5.47
C ARG A 173 -1.00 16.76 -4.57
N PHE A 174 -1.14 17.05 -3.28
CA PHE A 174 -1.67 16.11 -2.27
C PHE A 174 -2.98 16.60 -1.66
N ASP A 175 -3.98 15.73 -1.54
CA ASP A 175 -5.27 16.06 -0.93
C ASP A 175 -5.16 16.53 0.52
N ALA A 176 -4.16 16.04 1.27
CA ALA A 176 -3.82 16.51 2.61
C ALA A 176 -2.32 16.62 2.84
N VAL A 177 -1.94 17.54 3.72
CA VAL A 177 -0.55 17.70 4.19
C VAL A 177 -0.53 17.78 5.71
N ALA A 178 0.14 16.83 6.35
CA ALA A 178 0.35 16.79 7.78
C ALA A 178 1.73 17.36 8.14
N PHE A 179 1.75 18.41 8.96
CA PHE A 179 2.96 19.15 9.30
C PHE A 179 3.44 18.76 10.69
N GLY A 180 4.54 18.00 10.76
CA GLY A 180 5.16 17.47 11.99
C GLY A 180 5.79 18.55 12.89
N TRP A 181 4.99 19.49 13.35
CA TRP A 181 5.43 20.73 14.00
C TRP A 181 5.05 20.81 15.48
N GLY A 182 4.32 19.81 16.00
CA GLY A 182 4.06 19.64 17.42
C GLY A 182 4.64 18.33 17.94
N ARG A 183 4.97 18.30 19.24
CA ARG A 183 5.24 17.04 19.93
C ARG A 183 4.83 17.06 21.39
N ILE A 184 4.67 15.89 21.99
CA ILE A 184 4.62 15.77 23.44
C ILE A 184 6.06 15.72 23.99
N GLY A 185 6.32 16.52 25.03
CA GLY A 185 7.58 16.56 25.76
C GLY A 185 7.67 15.50 26.85
N GLU A 186 8.85 15.34 27.45
CA GLU A 186 9.08 14.38 28.53
C GLU A 186 8.27 14.67 29.81
N ASP A 187 7.78 15.90 29.95
CA ASP A 187 6.87 16.31 31.01
C ASP A 187 5.40 15.97 30.70
N GLY A 188 5.10 15.41 29.53
CA GLY A 188 3.77 15.04 29.07
C GLY A 188 2.92 16.21 28.55
N ARG A 189 3.54 17.38 28.30
CA ARG A 189 2.89 18.56 27.71
C ARG A 189 3.19 18.70 26.24
N LEU A 190 2.31 19.38 25.51
CA LEU A 190 2.63 19.86 24.17
C LEU A 190 3.83 20.82 24.22
N THR A 191 4.81 20.59 23.36
CA THR A 191 5.88 21.53 23.05
C THR A 191 5.99 21.71 21.54
N LEU A 192 6.24 22.95 21.15
CA LEU A 192 6.51 23.35 19.76
C LEU A 192 8.02 23.50 19.50
N LYS A 193 8.84 23.01 20.43
CA LYS A 193 10.30 23.03 20.37
C LYS A 193 10.83 21.59 20.41
N GLY A 194 11.96 21.36 19.75
CA GLY A 194 12.57 20.05 19.69
C GLY A 194 13.62 19.97 18.59
N LYS A 195 14.13 18.76 18.39
CA LYS A 195 15.12 18.46 17.34
C LYS A 195 14.45 18.04 16.03
N ASP A 196 13.45 17.17 16.12
CA ASP A 196 12.90 16.46 14.96
C ASP A 196 11.44 16.83 14.66
N PHE A 197 10.71 17.32 15.66
CA PHE A 197 9.32 17.81 15.62
C PHE A 197 9.22 19.13 16.38
N TYR A 198 9.03 20.24 15.67
CA TYR A 198 8.98 21.60 16.22
C TYR A 198 8.35 22.58 15.22
N TRP A 199 7.83 23.69 15.73
CA TRP A 199 7.33 24.78 14.91
C TRP A 199 8.50 25.51 14.24
N PRO A 200 8.60 25.50 12.90
CA PRO A 200 9.74 26.07 12.23
C PRO A 200 9.81 27.60 12.42
N GLN A 201 11.01 28.15 12.30
CA GLN A 201 11.17 29.60 12.17
C GLN A 201 10.89 30.02 10.72
N ALA A 202 10.60 31.30 10.50
CA ALA A 202 10.54 31.85 9.16
C ALA A 202 11.92 31.79 8.47
N ASP A 203 11.91 31.55 7.16
CA ASP A 203 13.09 31.63 6.30
C ASP A 203 12.87 32.76 5.28
N GLY A 204 13.38 33.95 5.62
CA GLY A 204 13.07 35.19 4.91
C GLY A 204 11.56 35.48 4.96
N ASP A 205 10.95 35.65 3.79
CA ASP A 205 9.51 35.95 3.64
C ASP A 205 8.62 34.70 3.75
N VAL A 206 9.21 33.50 3.77
CA VAL A 206 8.47 32.24 3.89
C VAL A 206 8.28 31.91 5.37
N THR A 207 7.06 32.09 5.87
CA THR A 207 6.70 31.74 7.25
C THR A 207 6.02 30.36 7.30
N PRO A 208 6.01 29.69 8.47
CA PRO A 208 5.23 28.47 8.65
C PRO A 208 3.75 28.66 8.27
N GLU A 209 3.16 29.77 8.67
CA GLU A 209 1.76 30.12 8.41
C GLU A 209 1.52 30.38 6.92
N SER A 210 2.47 31.00 6.20
CA SER A 210 2.34 31.20 4.75
C SER A 210 2.39 29.88 3.98
N ILE A 211 3.16 28.89 4.46
CA ILE A 211 3.17 27.53 3.88
C ILE A 211 1.82 26.84 4.10
N VAL A 212 1.27 26.90 5.32
CA VAL A 212 -0.04 26.32 5.63
C VAL A 212 -1.14 26.99 4.80
N ALA A 213 -1.14 28.32 4.72
CA ALA A 213 -2.10 29.07 3.91
C ALA A 213 -1.97 28.71 2.41
N GLY A 214 -0.75 28.60 1.89
CA GLY A 214 -0.49 28.22 0.50
C GLY A 214 -0.97 26.80 0.16
N ALA A 215 -0.70 25.82 1.03
CA ALA A 215 -1.18 24.45 0.87
C ALA A 215 -2.72 24.38 0.91
N GLY A 216 -3.35 25.16 1.81
CA GLY A 216 -4.80 25.29 1.88
C GLY A 216 -5.41 25.95 0.63
N ALA A 217 -4.78 27.01 0.11
CA ALA A 217 -5.22 27.70 -1.10
C ALA A 217 -5.10 26.83 -2.35
N ALA A 218 -4.12 25.90 -2.39
CA ALA A 218 -4.01 24.87 -3.42
C ALA A 218 -5.04 23.73 -3.28
N GLY A 219 -6.01 23.87 -2.35
CA GLY A 219 -7.09 22.92 -2.12
C GLY A 219 -6.72 21.75 -1.22
N GLY A 220 -5.55 21.73 -0.58
CA GLY A 220 -5.13 20.68 0.35
C GLY A 220 -5.73 20.86 1.74
N LEU A 221 -6.13 19.77 2.39
CA LEU A 221 -6.41 19.76 3.82
C LEU A 221 -5.11 19.91 4.60
N THR A 222 -4.99 20.94 5.44
CA THR A 222 -3.80 21.16 6.26
C THR A 222 -3.99 20.64 7.66
N GLU A 223 -3.03 19.84 8.13
CA GLU A 223 -3.13 19.16 9.41
C GLU A 223 -1.95 19.51 10.32
N PHE A 224 -2.26 19.91 11.55
CA PHE A 224 -1.27 20.07 12.59
C PHE A 224 -0.92 18.70 13.17
N MET A 225 0.24 18.17 12.82
CA MET A 225 0.68 16.86 13.30
C MET A 225 1.41 17.00 14.64
N VAL A 226 1.00 16.16 15.61
CA VAL A 226 1.59 16.08 16.94
C VAL A 226 2.18 14.70 17.15
N PHE A 227 3.51 14.64 17.16
CA PHE A 227 4.25 13.41 17.36
C PHE A 227 4.55 13.14 18.84
N SER A 228 4.56 11.88 19.24
CA SER A 228 5.31 11.46 20.42
C SER A 228 5.64 9.98 20.35
N GLY A 229 6.85 9.61 20.77
CA GLY A 229 7.09 8.26 21.26
C GLY A 229 6.70 8.14 22.74
N ASP A 230 6.84 6.94 23.29
CA ASP A 230 6.65 6.67 24.72
C ASP A 230 7.88 6.02 25.37
N ALA A 231 9.06 6.14 24.75
CA ALA A 231 10.29 5.50 25.25
C ALA A 231 10.72 6.04 26.62
N LYS A 232 10.33 7.27 26.99
CA LYS A 232 10.58 7.88 28.30
C LYS A 232 9.30 8.03 29.13
N GLY A 233 8.21 7.38 28.71
CA GLY A 233 6.91 7.45 29.39
C GLY A 233 6.18 8.77 29.19
N GLU A 234 6.52 9.53 28.15
CA GLU A 234 5.90 10.83 27.84
C GLU A 234 4.38 10.71 27.64
N LEU A 235 3.97 9.74 26.83
CA LEU A 235 2.56 9.45 26.56
C LEU A 235 1.90 8.76 27.74
N THR A 236 2.55 7.76 28.34
CA THR A 236 2.00 7.06 29.52
C THR A 236 1.68 8.05 30.64
N LYS A 237 2.56 9.03 30.90
CA LYS A 237 2.34 10.10 31.88
C LYS A 237 1.15 10.97 31.51
N MET A 238 1.10 11.45 30.26
CA MET A 238 0.02 12.33 29.78
C MET A 238 -1.33 11.62 29.80
N LEU A 239 -1.42 10.42 29.24
CA LEU A 239 -2.65 9.63 29.14
C LEU A 239 -3.19 9.22 30.52
N GLY A 240 -2.31 8.93 31.48
CA GLY A 240 -2.67 8.53 32.85
C GLY A 240 -3.18 9.67 33.75
N ASN A 241 -3.09 10.93 33.33
CA ASN A 241 -3.44 12.08 34.17
C ASN A 241 -4.47 12.98 33.49
N SER A 242 -5.70 13.04 34.03
CA SER A 242 -6.81 13.79 33.43
C SER A 242 -6.56 15.29 33.29
N SER A 243 -5.90 15.92 34.27
CA SER A 243 -5.54 17.34 34.19
C SER A 243 -4.52 17.59 33.09
N LEU A 244 -3.52 16.72 32.96
CA LEU A 244 -2.50 16.82 31.92
C LEU A 244 -3.07 16.52 30.53
N ARG A 245 -4.00 15.56 30.40
CA ARG A 245 -4.76 15.35 29.16
C ARG A 245 -5.53 16.60 28.76
N ALA A 246 -6.26 17.21 29.69
CA ALA A 246 -7.04 18.43 29.41
C ALA A 246 -6.13 19.60 28.98
N GLU A 247 -5.00 19.79 29.66
CA GLU A 247 -3.99 20.80 29.31
C GLU A 247 -3.43 20.54 27.89
N THR A 248 -3.05 19.31 27.59
CA THR A 248 -2.50 18.90 26.29
C THR A 248 -3.54 19.02 25.17
N VAL A 249 -4.79 18.57 25.38
CA VAL A 249 -5.89 18.73 24.40
C VAL A 249 -6.09 20.20 24.07
N LYS A 250 -6.15 21.06 25.09
CA LYS A 250 -6.28 22.51 24.88
C LYS A 250 -5.10 23.06 24.07
N GLY A 251 -3.87 22.70 24.44
CA GLY A 251 -2.67 23.15 23.73
C GLY A 251 -2.65 22.74 22.25
N ILE A 252 -3.05 21.50 21.94
CA ILE A 252 -3.10 20.99 20.57
C ILE A 252 -4.12 21.77 19.74
N VAL A 253 -5.34 21.94 20.26
CA VAL A 253 -6.40 22.68 19.58
C VAL A 253 -6.03 24.14 19.38
N ASP A 254 -5.49 24.81 20.41
CA ASP A 254 -5.04 26.19 20.32
C ASP A 254 -3.95 26.38 19.27
N ALA A 255 -2.93 25.51 19.27
CA ALA A 255 -1.83 25.57 18.30
C ALA A 255 -2.32 25.32 16.87
N ALA A 256 -3.21 24.34 16.67
CA ALA A 256 -3.81 24.07 15.36
C ALA A 256 -4.62 25.27 14.85
N SER A 257 -5.47 25.86 15.70
CA SER A 257 -6.28 27.03 15.35
C SER A 257 -5.43 28.27 15.06
N GLN A 258 -4.42 28.56 15.89
CA GLN A 258 -3.51 29.68 15.69
C GLN A 258 -2.65 29.52 14.43
N GLY A 259 -2.28 28.29 14.09
CA GLY A 259 -1.56 27.95 12.86
C GLY A 259 -2.37 28.02 11.57
N GLY A 260 -3.69 28.24 11.67
CA GLY A 260 -4.59 28.22 10.51
C GLY A 260 -4.84 26.82 9.92
N PHE A 261 -4.52 25.75 10.65
CA PHE A 261 -4.79 24.38 10.23
C PHE A 261 -6.29 24.08 10.18
N LYS A 262 -6.67 23.07 9.41
CA LYS A 262 -8.07 22.60 9.27
C LYS A 262 -8.31 21.26 9.95
N SER A 263 -7.25 20.55 10.29
CA SER A 263 -7.30 19.27 11.00
C SER A 263 -6.12 19.13 11.95
N ILE A 264 -6.19 18.12 12.81
CA ILE A 264 -5.10 17.65 13.66
C ILE A 264 -4.76 16.23 13.23
N ASP A 265 -3.47 15.89 13.14
CA ASP A 265 -3.00 14.52 12.98
C ASP A 265 -2.27 14.08 14.27
N LEU A 266 -2.73 13.01 14.90
CA LEU A 266 -2.01 12.43 16.04
C LEU A 266 -1.13 11.29 15.59
N ASP A 267 0.17 11.41 15.85
CA ASP A 267 1.17 10.37 15.62
C ASP A 267 1.79 9.97 16.96
N PHE A 268 1.00 9.27 17.76
CA PHE A 268 1.38 8.79 19.08
C PHE A 268 1.82 7.35 18.96
N GLU A 269 3.13 7.15 19.11
CA GLU A 269 3.82 5.89 18.89
C GLU A 269 4.27 5.25 20.22
N GLY A 270 4.53 3.95 20.21
CA GLY A 270 5.10 3.27 21.37
C GLY A 270 4.11 2.56 22.31
N LEU A 271 2.81 2.85 22.20
CA LEU A 271 1.82 2.39 23.16
C LEU A 271 1.60 0.87 23.13
N GLY A 272 1.58 0.25 24.32
CA GLY A 272 1.32 -1.18 24.49
C GLY A 272 2.42 -2.10 23.93
N MET A 273 3.66 -1.63 23.86
CA MET A 273 4.84 -2.49 23.67
C MET A 273 5.06 -3.39 24.89
N THR A 274 4.99 -2.79 26.08
CA THR A 274 5.13 -3.44 27.39
C THR A 274 3.96 -3.06 28.30
N GLY A 275 3.90 -3.65 29.50
CA GLY A 275 2.85 -3.33 30.49
C GLY A 275 1.46 -3.83 30.10
N ASP A 276 0.43 -3.20 30.66
CA ASP A 276 -0.97 -3.51 30.39
C ASP A 276 -1.43 -2.86 29.07
N LYS A 277 -1.51 -3.70 28.04
CA LYS A 277 -1.90 -3.32 26.68
C LYS A 277 -3.35 -2.82 26.59
N ALA A 278 -4.25 -3.42 27.37
CA ALA A 278 -5.65 -3.03 27.38
C ALA A 278 -5.83 -1.67 28.06
N ALA A 279 -5.13 -1.45 29.17
CA ALA A 279 -5.12 -0.15 29.84
C ALA A 279 -4.50 0.95 28.96
N ALA A 280 -3.43 0.65 28.22
CA ALA A 280 -2.85 1.58 27.25
C ALA A 280 -3.85 1.97 26.15
N ALA A 281 -4.52 0.98 25.54
CA ALA A 281 -5.55 1.22 24.54
C ALA A 281 -6.73 2.03 25.09
N GLN A 282 -7.22 1.69 26.29
CA GLN A 282 -8.31 2.42 26.93
C GLN A 282 -7.93 3.88 27.22
N SER A 283 -6.72 4.12 27.72
CA SER A 283 -6.25 5.47 28.04
C SER A 283 -6.09 6.31 26.77
N PHE A 284 -5.60 5.72 25.68
CA PHE A 284 -5.52 6.40 24.39
C PHE A 284 -6.90 6.71 23.82
N ASN A 285 -7.85 5.76 23.88
CA ASN A 285 -9.23 5.99 23.46
C ASN A 285 -9.89 7.16 24.22
N VAL A 286 -9.64 7.27 25.54
CA VAL A 286 -10.14 8.39 26.35
C VAL A 286 -9.57 9.71 25.85
N PHE A 287 -8.26 9.80 25.64
CA PHE A 287 -7.62 11.00 25.13
C PHE A 287 -8.14 11.39 23.74
N VAL A 288 -8.23 10.45 22.80
CA VAL A 288 -8.73 10.73 21.44
C VAL A 288 -10.18 11.18 21.47
N LYS A 289 -11.01 10.63 22.36
CA LYS A 289 -12.39 11.08 22.56
C LYS A 289 -12.45 12.52 23.08
N GLU A 290 -11.64 12.87 24.07
CA GLU A 290 -11.52 14.23 24.61
C GLU A 290 -11.05 15.20 23.50
N LEU A 291 -10.03 14.83 22.74
CA LEU A 291 -9.52 15.63 21.63
C LEU A 291 -10.55 15.79 20.51
N ARG A 292 -11.27 14.74 20.11
CA ARG A 292 -12.31 14.81 19.07
C ARG A 292 -13.42 15.77 19.43
N ALA A 293 -13.82 15.81 20.71
CA ALA A 293 -14.81 16.75 21.20
C ALA A 293 -14.31 18.18 21.10
N ALA A 294 -13.09 18.44 21.57
CA ALA A 294 -12.46 19.77 21.53
C ALA A 294 -12.19 20.24 20.10
N SER A 295 -11.64 19.38 19.23
CA SER A 295 -11.35 19.71 17.83
C SER A 295 -12.62 20.04 17.07
N LYS A 296 -13.70 19.25 17.25
CA LYS A 296 -14.99 19.53 16.64
C LYS A 296 -15.57 20.87 17.10
N ALA A 297 -15.45 21.20 18.38
CA ALA A 297 -15.90 22.49 18.91
C ALA A 297 -15.13 23.67 18.30
N ALA A 298 -13.86 23.46 17.93
CA ALA A 298 -13.02 24.45 17.23
C ALA A 298 -13.16 24.41 15.69
N GLY A 299 -14.03 23.55 15.13
CA GLY A 299 -14.18 23.40 13.68
C GLY A 299 -13.02 22.68 12.99
N LEU A 300 -12.24 21.89 13.74
CA LEU A 300 -11.09 21.12 13.24
C LEU A 300 -11.47 19.63 13.02
N GLY A 301 -10.85 19.04 11.99
CA GLY A 301 -10.81 17.59 11.80
C GLY A 301 -9.87 16.89 12.79
N LEU A 302 -9.88 15.56 12.76
CA LEU A 302 -8.95 14.71 13.50
C LEU A 302 -8.61 13.44 12.71
N SER A 303 -7.34 13.26 12.34
CA SER A 303 -6.79 12.03 11.79
C SER A 303 -5.81 11.38 12.77
N LEU A 304 -5.56 10.08 12.58
CA LEU A 304 -4.64 9.32 13.41
C LEU A 304 -3.63 8.57 12.55
N SER A 305 -2.36 8.63 12.92
CA SER A 305 -1.27 7.81 12.39
C SER A 305 -1.00 6.69 13.39
N LEU A 306 -1.28 5.44 13.00
CA LEU A 306 -1.30 4.31 13.94
C LEU A 306 -0.35 3.20 13.51
N HIS A 307 0.34 2.59 14.48
CA HIS A 307 1.05 1.34 14.25
C HIS A 307 0.11 0.25 13.69
N PRO A 308 0.60 -0.60 12.77
CA PRO A 308 -0.24 -1.61 12.14
C PRO A 308 -0.57 -2.73 13.15
N LEU A 309 -1.74 -3.36 13.00
CA LEU A 309 -2.23 -4.38 13.94
C LEU A 309 -1.36 -5.65 13.98
N ASN A 310 -0.58 -5.94 12.94
CA ASN A 310 0.43 -7.01 12.90
C ASN A 310 1.82 -6.55 13.42
N GLY A 311 1.96 -5.31 13.88
CA GLY A 311 3.17 -4.81 14.54
C GLY A 311 3.31 -5.26 16.00
N SER A 312 4.40 -4.86 16.65
CA SER A 312 4.69 -5.21 18.05
C SER A 312 3.82 -4.47 19.07
N TYR A 313 3.36 -3.28 18.72
CA TYR A 313 2.56 -2.42 19.60
C TYR A 313 1.10 -2.83 19.62
N LYS A 314 0.51 -2.94 20.82
CA LYS A 314 -0.86 -3.43 21.03
C LYS A 314 -1.76 -2.45 21.79
N GLY A 315 -1.38 -1.17 21.85
CA GLY A 315 -2.12 -0.11 22.52
C GLY A 315 -3.16 0.62 21.64
N TYR A 316 -3.56 0.05 20.50
CA TYR A 316 -4.41 0.74 19.52
C TYR A 316 -5.68 -0.04 19.21
N ASP A 317 -6.82 0.44 19.71
CA ASP A 317 -8.15 -0.09 19.41
C ASP A 317 -8.67 0.56 18.13
N TYR A 318 -8.33 -0.02 16.97
CA TYR A 318 -8.68 0.52 15.65
C TYR A 318 -10.19 0.74 15.48
N LYS A 319 -11.02 -0.13 16.05
CA LYS A 319 -12.48 -0.04 15.91
C LYS A 319 -13.04 1.20 16.60
N THR A 320 -12.63 1.43 17.85
CA THR A 320 -13.05 2.64 18.59
C THR A 320 -12.41 3.89 17.97
N LEU A 321 -11.10 3.85 17.70
CA LEU A 321 -10.36 4.99 17.15
C LEU A 321 -10.91 5.45 15.80
N ALA A 322 -11.31 4.54 14.92
CA ALA A 322 -11.92 4.88 13.63
C ALA A 322 -13.27 5.60 13.76
N GLN A 323 -14.03 5.35 14.85
CA GLN A 323 -15.26 6.09 15.15
C GLN A 323 -14.98 7.50 15.70
N LEU A 324 -13.80 7.70 16.28
CA LEU A 324 -13.39 8.96 16.90
C LEU A 324 -12.54 9.85 15.99
N SER A 325 -12.06 9.35 14.85
CA SER A 325 -11.30 10.11 13.87
C SER A 325 -12.05 10.25 12.55
N ASP A 326 -11.60 11.12 11.66
CA ASP A 326 -12.08 11.25 10.29
C ASP A 326 -11.42 10.19 9.39
N GLU A 327 -10.15 9.86 9.65
CA GLU A 327 -9.37 8.82 8.97
C GLU A 327 -8.25 8.25 9.85
N ILE A 328 -7.68 7.12 9.43
CA ILE A 328 -6.52 6.45 10.01
C ILE A 328 -5.50 6.18 8.91
N ALA A 329 -4.27 6.64 9.10
CA ALA A 329 -3.11 6.20 8.34
C ALA A 329 -2.47 4.98 9.02
N ILE A 330 -2.48 3.84 8.32
CA ILE A 330 -1.85 2.61 8.79
C ILE A 330 -0.36 2.70 8.51
N MET A 331 0.49 2.78 9.54
CA MET A 331 1.94 2.84 9.39
C MET A 331 2.55 1.47 9.07
N ALA A 332 2.13 0.87 7.94
CA ALA A 332 2.53 -0.46 7.51
C ALA A 332 3.94 -0.48 6.89
N TYR A 333 4.92 0.03 7.62
CA TYR A 333 6.33 0.11 7.24
C TYR A 333 7.23 -0.08 8.48
N ASP A 334 8.55 -0.11 8.26
CA ASP A 334 9.58 -0.41 9.26
C ASP A 334 9.42 -1.82 9.87
N TYR A 335 9.01 -2.81 9.06
CA TYR A 335 8.91 -4.20 9.49
C TYR A 335 10.27 -4.91 9.63
N GLU A 336 11.29 -4.37 8.98
CA GLU A 336 12.68 -4.83 8.99
C GLU A 336 13.59 -3.65 9.34
N GLN A 337 14.88 -3.88 9.57
CA GLN A 337 15.82 -2.77 9.78
C GLN A 337 15.79 -1.87 8.52
N GLY A 338 15.31 -0.63 8.68
CA GLY A 338 14.79 0.23 7.61
C GLY A 338 15.74 0.51 6.43
N GLY A 339 15.21 1.19 5.41
CA GLY A 339 15.94 1.52 4.18
C GLY A 339 15.89 0.43 3.12
N LYS A 340 14.91 -0.48 3.20
CA LYS A 340 14.61 -1.49 2.18
C LYS A 340 13.10 -1.52 1.92
N PRO A 341 12.66 -1.90 0.71
CA PRO A 341 11.24 -2.02 0.39
C PRO A 341 10.51 -2.92 1.38
N GLU A 342 9.31 -2.52 1.77
CA GLU A 342 8.57 -3.23 2.79
C GLU A 342 8.11 -4.61 2.29
N PRO A 343 8.12 -5.66 3.13
CA PRO A 343 7.60 -6.96 2.74
C PRO A 343 6.10 -6.87 2.43
N LEU A 344 5.73 -6.90 1.15
CA LEU A 344 4.34 -6.72 0.71
C LEU A 344 3.33 -7.70 1.37
N ALA A 345 3.77 -8.88 1.78
CA ALA A 345 2.93 -9.82 2.51
C ALA A 345 2.52 -9.30 3.90
N LYS A 346 3.40 -8.58 4.60
CA LYS A 346 3.11 -7.92 5.88
C LYS A 346 2.24 -6.67 5.68
N VAL A 347 2.49 -5.92 4.60
CA VAL A 347 1.66 -4.77 4.21
C VAL A 347 0.22 -5.23 3.91
N ASP A 348 0.06 -6.28 3.11
CA ASP A 348 -1.23 -6.92 2.80
C ASP A 348 -1.94 -7.43 4.06
N GLU A 349 -1.21 -8.06 4.99
CA GLU A 349 -1.77 -8.49 6.27
C GLU A 349 -2.27 -7.32 7.13
N ALA A 350 -1.50 -6.23 7.23
CA ALA A 350 -1.90 -5.05 7.98
C ALA A 350 -3.22 -4.46 7.47
N ILE A 351 -3.37 -4.36 6.14
CA ILE A 351 -4.61 -3.91 5.50
C ILE A 351 -5.76 -4.84 5.85
N ARG A 352 -5.59 -6.16 5.70
CA ARG A 352 -6.63 -7.16 6.00
C ARG A 352 -7.06 -7.14 7.46
N LEU A 353 -6.14 -6.87 8.38
CA LEU A 353 -6.47 -6.72 9.80
C LEU A 353 -7.25 -5.43 10.05
N ALA A 354 -6.82 -4.30 9.51
CA ALA A 354 -7.52 -3.02 9.68
C ALA A 354 -8.94 -3.05 9.09
N LEU A 355 -9.14 -3.72 7.95
CA LEU A 355 -10.47 -3.90 7.33
C LEU A 355 -11.44 -4.76 8.14
N LYS A 356 -10.98 -5.50 9.16
CA LYS A 356 -11.87 -6.18 10.11
C LYS A 356 -12.41 -5.23 11.17
N GLU A 357 -11.70 -4.13 11.43
CA GLU A 357 -11.99 -3.19 12.52
C GLU A 357 -12.76 -1.96 12.03
N THR A 358 -12.60 -1.55 10.76
CA THR A 358 -13.27 -0.38 10.19
C THR A 358 -13.47 -0.48 8.67
N ASP A 359 -14.30 0.41 8.13
CA ASP A 359 -14.54 0.54 6.69
C ASP A 359 -13.31 1.06 5.93
N ARG A 360 -13.15 0.59 4.69
CA ARG A 360 -12.07 0.98 3.76
C ARG A 360 -11.99 2.48 3.51
N SER A 361 -13.12 3.19 3.57
CA SER A 361 -13.22 4.65 3.41
C SER A 361 -12.60 5.45 4.57
N LYS A 362 -12.20 4.77 5.67
CA LYS A 362 -11.49 5.39 6.80
C LYS A 362 -9.98 5.20 6.74
N LEU A 363 -9.48 4.36 5.84
CA LEU A 363 -8.11 3.86 5.89
C LEU A 363 -7.25 4.46 4.78
N LEU A 364 -6.10 5.02 5.17
CA LEU A 364 -4.99 5.33 4.29
C LEU A 364 -3.87 4.32 4.54
N LEU A 365 -3.24 3.84 3.47
CA LEU A 365 -2.04 3.03 3.60
C LEU A 365 -0.81 3.93 3.68
N GLY A 366 -0.07 3.84 4.79
CA GLY A 366 1.22 4.48 4.94
C GLY A 366 2.28 3.88 4.01
N ILE A 367 3.03 4.72 3.31
CA ILE A 367 4.14 4.32 2.42
C ILE A 367 5.38 5.12 2.83
N ASN A 368 6.44 4.43 3.22
CA ASN A 368 7.70 5.05 3.62
C ASN A 368 8.63 5.25 2.40
N PHE A 369 8.72 6.47 1.89
CA PHE A 369 9.61 6.83 0.77
C PHE A 369 11.09 6.59 1.07
N ASN A 370 11.51 6.54 2.34
CA ASN A 370 12.90 6.19 2.65
C ASN A 370 13.19 4.69 2.47
N SER A 371 12.14 3.86 2.54
CA SER A 371 12.23 2.41 2.35
C SER A 371 12.04 2.02 0.89
N GLU A 372 11.16 2.73 0.18
CA GLU A 372 10.74 2.37 -1.17
C GLU A 372 11.62 2.98 -2.28
N THR A 373 11.61 2.34 -3.44
CA THR A 373 12.28 2.78 -4.67
C THR A 373 11.25 3.04 -5.77
N ALA A 374 11.64 3.71 -6.86
CA ALA A 374 10.80 3.87 -8.04
C ALA A 374 10.23 2.54 -8.60
N LEU A 375 10.90 1.41 -8.36
CA LEU A 375 10.42 0.08 -8.77
C LEU A 375 9.41 -0.50 -7.77
N SER A 376 9.67 -0.34 -6.47
CA SER A 376 8.90 -1.00 -5.42
C SER A 376 7.64 -0.23 -5.01
N LEU A 377 7.58 1.09 -5.21
CA LEU A 377 6.42 1.95 -4.89
C LEU A 377 5.09 1.47 -5.48
N SER A 378 5.13 0.81 -6.64
CA SER A 378 3.93 0.24 -7.28
C SER A 378 3.26 -0.83 -6.43
N GLY A 379 4.03 -1.57 -5.62
CA GLY A 379 3.54 -2.62 -4.73
C GLY A 379 2.57 -2.13 -3.66
N PRO A 380 3.00 -1.30 -2.69
CA PRO A 380 2.11 -0.82 -1.64
C PRO A 380 0.98 0.07 -2.20
N ALA A 381 1.27 0.94 -3.17
CA ALA A 381 0.22 1.76 -3.81
C ALA A 381 -0.82 0.90 -4.56
N GLY A 382 -0.36 -0.17 -5.22
CA GLY A 382 -1.22 -1.16 -5.88
C GLY A 382 -2.08 -1.94 -4.89
N LEU A 383 -1.54 -2.29 -3.71
CA LEU A 383 -2.33 -2.89 -2.63
C LEU A 383 -3.44 -1.96 -2.14
N ALA A 384 -3.16 -0.66 -1.97
CA ALA A 384 -4.20 0.31 -1.58
C ALA A 384 -5.35 0.35 -2.60
N LYS A 385 -5.05 0.37 -3.91
CA LYS A 385 -6.05 0.27 -4.99
C LYS A 385 -6.82 -1.05 -4.95
N ARG A 386 -6.09 -2.16 -4.84
CA ARG A 386 -6.66 -3.52 -4.84
C ARG A 386 -7.67 -3.73 -3.71
N TYR A 387 -7.46 -3.11 -2.56
CA TYR A 387 -8.38 -3.15 -1.43
C TYR A 387 -9.44 -2.04 -1.45
N GLY A 388 -9.35 -1.08 -2.37
CA GLY A 388 -10.25 0.07 -2.46
C GLY A 388 -10.21 0.95 -1.21
N LEU A 389 -9.02 1.13 -0.63
CA LEU A 389 -8.84 2.02 0.54
C LEU A 389 -9.15 3.47 0.15
N LYS A 390 -9.42 4.33 1.14
CA LYS A 390 -9.59 5.78 0.92
C LYS A 390 -8.42 6.35 0.12
N GLY A 391 -7.21 5.89 0.45
CA GLY A 391 -6.02 6.21 -0.33
C GLY A 391 -4.72 5.89 0.37
N ILE A 392 -3.71 6.75 0.22
CA ILE A 392 -2.34 6.54 0.71
C ILE A 392 -1.83 7.73 1.51
N ALA A 393 -0.91 7.48 2.44
CA ALA A 393 -0.24 8.48 3.24
C ALA A 393 1.29 8.34 3.09
N LEU A 394 1.95 9.36 2.58
CA LEU A 394 3.35 9.31 2.16
C LEU A 394 4.27 9.85 3.24
N TRP A 395 5.04 8.96 3.85
CA TRP A 395 6.08 9.28 4.82
C TRP A 395 7.45 9.29 4.14
N ARG A 396 8.07 10.43 3.86
CA ARG A 396 7.60 11.80 4.05
C ARG A 396 8.21 12.68 2.97
N LEU A 397 7.59 13.82 2.68
CA LEU A 397 8.21 14.88 1.90
C LEU A 397 9.40 15.42 2.69
N GLY A 398 10.62 15.24 2.17
CA GLY A 398 11.79 15.99 2.62
C GLY A 398 12.91 16.01 1.58
N PRO A 399 13.90 16.92 1.72
CA PRO A 399 15.06 16.98 0.84
C PRO A 399 15.77 15.62 0.75
N GLY A 400 15.96 15.12 -0.48
CA GLY A 400 16.60 13.83 -0.73
C GLY A 400 15.73 12.59 -0.43
N LEU A 401 14.47 12.76 -0.01
CA LEU A 401 13.55 11.66 0.29
C LEU A 401 12.47 11.50 -0.79
N VAL A 402 12.05 12.60 -1.40
CA VAL A 402 11.08 12.62 -2.49
C VAL A 402 11.67 13.40 -3.65
N ASP A 403 12.20 12.66 -4.61
CA ASP A 403 12.70 13.20 -5.87
C ASP A 403 11.63 13.10 -6.97
N ALA A 404 11.91 13.73 -8.12
CA ALA A 404 11.01 13.74 -9.26
C ALA A 404 10.75 12.32 -9.78
N ASP A 405 11.74 11.43 -9.68
CA ASP A 405 11.65 10.05 -10.15
C ASP A 405 10.70 9.21 -9.29
N SER A 406 10.75 9.35 -7.97
CA SER A 406 9.86 8.66 -7.02
C SER A 406 8.42 9.12 -7.17
N LEU A 407 8.18 10.43 -7.36
CA LEU A 407 6.84 10.95 -7.64
C LEU A 407 6.33 10.47 -9.01
N THR A 408 7.18 10.51 -10.04
CA THR A 408 6.83 9.98 -11.37
C THR A 408 6.51 8.49 -11.31
N ALA A 409 7.24 7.73 -10.49
CA ALA A 409 6.99 6.31 -10.31
C ALA A 409 5.66 6.04 -9.58
N LEU A 410 5.36 6.82 -8.53
CA LEU A 410 4.07 6.77 -7.86
C LEU A 410 2.92 7.08 -8.82
N GLU A 411 3.10 8.07 -9.71
CA GLU A 411 2.11 8.47 -10.72
C GLU A 411 1.80 7.42 -11.78
N ARG A 412 2.64 6.38 -11.91
CA ARG A 412 2.30 5.18 -12.70
C ARG A 412 1.20 4.35 -12.05
N THR A 413 0.92 4.56 -10.77
CA THR A 413 -0.04 3.78 -9.98
C THR A 413 -1.18 4.66 -9.44
N VAL A 414 -0.89 5.88 -8.99
CA VAL A 414 -1.84 6.79 -8.36
C VAL A 414 -1.79 8.17 -9.02
N LYS A 415 -2.93 8.67 -9.50
CA LYS A 415 -3.04 10.02 -10.05
C LYS A 415 -3.02 11.03 -8.90
N LEU A 416 -1.91 11.76 -8.77
CA LEU A 416 -1.82 12.91 -7.86
C LEU A 416 -2.65 14.08 -8.41
N ARG A 417 -2.93 15.08 -7.56
CA ARG A 417 -3.54 16.32 -8.06
C ARG A 417 -2.56 16.99 -9.01
N GLY A 418 -3.11 17.62 -10.06
CA GLY A 418 -2.31 18.32 -11.06
C GLY A 418 -1.39 19.35 -10.43
N PRO A 419 -0.29 19.73 -11.11
CA PRO A 419 0.48 20.88 -10.68
C PRO A 419 -0.48 22.07 -10.54
N ALA A 420 -0.29 22.91 -9.52
CA ALA A 420 -0.86 24.25 -9.61
C ALA A 420 -0.28 24.85 -10.89
N GLU A 421 -1.12 25.04 -11.91
CA GLU A 421 -0.73 25.81 -13.07
C GLU A 421 -0.38 27.22 -12.57
N GLY A 422 0.89 27.64 -12.73
CA GLY A 422 1.36 28.98 -12.40
C GLY A 422 2.65 29.01 -11.61
#